data_AF-A0A379TKS7-F1
#
_entry.id   AF-A0A379TKS7-F1
#
_cell.length_a   1.000
_cell.length_b   1.000
_cell.length_c   1.000
_cell.angle_alpha   90.00
_cell.angle_beta   90.00
_cell.angle_gamma   90.00
#
_symmetry.space_group_name_H-M   'P 1'
#
loop_
_entity.id
_entity.type
_entity.pdbx_description
1 polymer ?
#
loop_
_entity_poly.entity_id
_entity_poly.type
_entity_poly.pdbx_seq_one_letter_code
_entity_poly.pdbx_strand_id
1 'polypeptide(L)'
;MKTPRLLQYLAYPQKITGPIIEAELRDVAIGELCEIRRGWHQKQVVARAQVVGLQRERTVLSLIGNAQGLTRDVVLYPTGRALSAWVGYSVLGAVLDPTGKIVERFTTEVAPISEERVIDVAPPPYASRVGVHEPLITGVRAIDGLLTCGVGQRMGIFASAGCGKTMLMHMLIEQTEADVFVIGLIGERGREVTEFVDMLRASHKKEKCVLVFATSDFPSVDRCNAAQLATTVAEYFRDQGKRVVLFIDSMTRYARALRDVALASGERPARRGYPASVFDNLPRLLERPGATGDGSITAFYTVLLESEEEADPMADEIRSILDGHLYLSRKLAGQGALPGY
;
A
#
# COMPACT_ATOMS: atom_id res chain seq x y z
N MET A 1 11.56 17.25 13.42
CA MET A 1 12.68 16.45 14.00
C MET A 1 12.59 16.54 15.52
N LYS A 2 12.60 15.41 16.24
CA LYS A 2 12.70 15.43 17.71
C LYS A 2 14.07 16.01 18.12
N THR A 3 14.09 16.87 19.14
CA THR A 3 15.29 17.46 19.76
C THR A 3 16.32 16.36 20.09
N PRO A 4 17.64 16.57 19.90
CA PRO A 4 18.65 15.58 20.27
C PRO A 4 18.48 15.19 21.75
N ARG A 5 18.23 13.90 22.00
CA ARG A 5 18.04 13.38 23.35
C ARG A 5 19.39 13.02 23.94
N LEU A 6 19.69 13.59 25.12
CA LEU A 6 20.87 13.26 25.92
C LEU A 6 20.82 11.83 26.47
N LEU A 7 19.63 11.22 26.53
CA LEU A 7 19.40 9.85 26.99
C LEU A 7 18.60 9.06 25.96
N GLN A 8 19.05 7.84 25.67
CA GLN A 8 18.34 6.90 24.81
C GLN A 8 17.80 5.74 25.63
N TYR A 9 16.47 5.70 25.77
CA TYR A 9 15.78 4.63 26.49
C TYR A 9 15.59 3.42 25.58
N LEU A 10 16.16 2.29 26.01
CA LEU A 10 15.98 0.98 25.37
C LEU A 10 15.09 0.12 26.26
N ALA A 11 14.43 -0.86 25.68
CA ALA A 11 13.62 -1.82 26.42
C ALA A 11 13.87 -3.25 25.94
N TYR A 12 13.68 -4.20 26.85
CA TYR A 12 13.55 -5.60 26.50
C TYR A 12 12.07 -5.91 26.20
N PRO A 13 11.77 -6.85 25.28
CA PRO A 13 10.40 -7.27 25.04
C PRO A 13 9.86 -8.00 26.29
N GLN A 14 8.70 -7.56 26.78
CA GLN A 14 7.97 -8.25 27.85
C GLN A 14 7.25 -9.49 27.31
N LYS A 15 6.79 -9.40 26.06
CA LYS A 15 6.08 -10.47 25.36
C LYS A 15 6.35 -10.40 23.86
N ILE A 16 6.48 -11.58 23.24
CA ILE A 16 6.54 -11.76 21.80
C ILE A 16 5.50 -12.83 21.45
N THR A 17 4.54 -12.53 20.59
CA THR A 17 3.47 -13.45 20.19
C THR A 17 3.13 -13.24 18.72
N GLY A 18 3.52 -14.21 17.88
CA GLY A 18 3.46 -14.03 16.43
C GLY A 18 4.25 -12.78 16.02
N PRO A 19 3.69 -11.88 15.19
CA PRO A 19 4.36 -10.64 14.81
C PRO A 19 4.29 -9.55 15.89
N ILE A 20 3.58 -9.75 17.01
CA ILE A 20 3.35 -8.69 18.01
C ILE A 20 4.37 -8.74 19.14
N ILE A 21 4.91 -7.58 19.48
CA ILE A 21 5.82 -7.36 20.61
C ILE A 21 5.16 -6.36 21.56
N GLU A 22 5.19 -6.68 22.86
CA GLU A 22 4.79 -5.75 23.92
C GLU A 22 6.03 -5.38 24.75
N ALA A 23 6.23 -4.09 25.01
CA ALA A 23 7.35 -3.60 25.81
C ALA A 23 7.06 -2.22 26.44
N GLU A 24 7.82 -1.87 27.47
CA GLU A 24 7.80 -0.54 28.09
C GLU A 24 8.76 0.42 27.39
N LEU A 25 8.36 0.94 26.23
CA LEU A 25 9.08 2.01 25.55
C LEU A 25 8.58 3.39 25.98
N ARG A 26 9.52 4.30 26.26
CA ARG A 26 9.24 5.69 26.63
C ARG A 26 9.44 6.63 25.44
N ASP A 27 8.59 7.66 25.36
CA ASP A 27 8.71 8.76 24.42
C ASP A 27 8.75 8.36 22.93
N VAL A 28 8.03 7.31 22.57
CA VAL A 28 7.83 6.80 21.20
C VAL A 28 6.49 7.28 20.62
N ALA A 29 6.41 7.40 19.29
CA ALA A 29 5.18 7.77 18.58
C ALA A 29 4.57 6.56 17.85
N ILE A 30 3.26 6.59 17.61
CA ILE A 30 2.61 5.63 16.69
C ILE A 30 3.20 5.83 15.28
N GLY A 31 3.49 4.72 14.59
CA GLY A 31 4.17 4.70 13.30
C GLY A 31 5.70 4.78 13.38
N GLU A 32 6.27 5.00 14.57
CA GLU A 32 7.73 5.06 14.76
C GLU A 32 8.37 3.69 14.50
N LEU A 33 9.47 3.70 13.76
CA LEU A 33 10.29 2.53 13.48
C LEU A 33 11.17 2.22 14.70
N CYS A 34 11.18 0.96 15.09
CA CYS A 34 12.03 0.40 16.12
C CYS A 34 12.96 -0.64 15.50
N GLU A 35 14.27 -0.46 15.70
CA GLU A 35 15.24 -1.51 15.42
C GLU A 35 15.26 -2.52 16.56
N ILE A 36 15.45 -3.79 16.23
CA ILE A 36 15.64 -4.87 17.20
C ILE A 36 17.08 -5.34 17.08
N ARG A 37 17.83 -5.25 18.18
CA ARG A 37 19.25 -5.58 18.25
C ARG A 37 19.48 -6.81 19.10
N ARG A 38 20.55 -7.58 18.81
CA ARG A 38 20.89 -8.80 19.59
C ARG A 38 21.17 -8.53 21.08
N GLY A 39 21.60 -7.33 21.41
CA GLY A 39 21.87 -6.91 22.77
C GLY A 39 22.17 -5.41 22.81
N TRP A 40 22.18 -4.82 23.99
CA TRP A 40 22.30 -3.36 24.15
C TRP A 40 23.67 -2.82 23.70
N HIS A 41 24.73 -3.62 23.85
CA HIS A 41 26.08 -3.30 23.34
C HIS A 41 26.27 -3.63 21.86
N GLN A 42 25.43 -4.50 21.29
CA GLN A 42 25.60 -5.00 19.93
C GLN A 42 24.76 -4.17 18.98
N LYS A 43 25.41 -3.42 18.08
CA LYS A 43 24.71 -2.58 17.10
C LYS A 43 24.07 -3.36 15.95
N GLN A 44 24.28 -4.68 15.87
CA GLN A 44 23.71 -5.50 14.80
C GLN A 44 22.18 -5.55 14.92
N VAL A 45 21.51 -5.00 13.91
CA VAL A 45 20.05 -5.07 13.75
C VAL A 45 19.70 -6.46 13.22
N VAL A 46 18.83 -7.18 13.94
CA VAL A 46 18.35 -8.51 13.57
C VAL A 46 16.92 -8.51 13.06
N ALA A 47 16.13 -7.52 13.45
CA ALA A 47 14.77 -7.34 12.97
C ALA A 47 14.36 -5.86 13.10
N ARG A 48 13.23 -5.52 12.52
CA ARG A 48 12.59 -4.21 12.64
C ARG A 48 11.15 -4.39 13.07
N ALA A 49 10.61 -3.42 13.79
CA ALA A 49 9.22 -3.37 14.18
C ALA A 49 8.70 -1.94 14.09
N GLN A 50 7.40 -1.78 13.95
CA GLN A 50 6.72 -0.49 13.95
C GLN A 50 5.82 -0.39 15.17
N VAL A 51 5.82 0.77 15.83
CA VAL A 51 4.88 1.06 16.91
C VAL A 51 3.48 1.19 16.35
N VAL A 52 2.57 0.28 16.74
CA VAL A 52 1.18 0.25 16.25
C VAL A 52 0.18 0.72 17.29
N GLY A 53 0.53 0.70 18.58
CA GLY A 53 -0.35 1.16 19.64
C GLY A 53 0.38 1.55 20.92
N LEU A 54 -0.22 2.46 21.68
CA LEU A 54 0.22 2.88 23.00
C LEU A 54 -0.90 2.62 24.00
N GLN A 55 -0.64 1.77 24.98
CA GLN A 55 -1.54 1.46 26.08
C GLN A 55 -0.99 2.04 27.38
N ARG A 56 -1.81 2.07 28.45
CA ARG A 56 -1.46 2.73 29.73
C ARG A 56 -0.08 2.35 30.28
N GLU A 57 0.31 1.09 30.15
CA GLU A 57 1.55 0.55 30.74
C GLU A 57 2.47 -0.12 29.71
N ARG A 58 2.08 -0.19 28.43
CA ARG A 58 2.86 -0.90 27.40
C ARG A 58 2.71 -0.28 26.03
N THR A 59 3.80 -0.34 25.28
CA THR A 59 3.85 -0.07 23.85
C THR A 59 3.65 -1.38 23.10
N VAL A 60 2.79 -1.36 22.09
CA VAL A 60 2.56 -2.48 21.17
C VAL A 60 3.28 -2.19 19.86
N LEU A 61 4.15 -3.12 19.45
CA LEU A 61 4.85 -3.07 18.18
C LEU A 61 4.44 -4.27 17.32
N SER A 62 4.39 -4.06 16.00
CA SER A 62 4.31 -5.14 15.03
C SER A 62 5.65 -5.30 14.34
N LEU A 63 6.16 -6.51 14.26
CA LEU A 63 7.33 -6.86 13.46
C LEU A 63 7.08 -6.58 11.99
N ILE A 64 8.13 -6.07 11.35
CA ILE A 64 8.28 -5.98 9.90
C ILE A 64 9.03 -7.26 9.51
N GLY A 65 8.39 -8.14 8.74
CA GLY A 65 8.82 -9.52 8.54
C GLY A 65 8.44 -10.45 9.71
N ASN A 66 9.19 -11.53 9.90
CA ASN A 66 8.83 -12.59 10.84
C ASN A 66 9.60 -12.52 12.19
N ALA A 67 9.07 -13.21 13.20
CA ALA A 67 9.66 -13.29 14.54
C ALA A 67 10.71 -14.40 14.71
N GLN A 68 11.08 -15.10 13.62
CA GLN A 68 11.88 -16.31 13.73
C GLN A 68 13.28 -16.00 14.25
N GLY A 69 13.67 -16.69 15.32
CA GLY A 69 14.98 -16.50 15.96
C GLY A 69 15.06 -15.34 16.95
N LEU A 70 13.97 -14.61 17.21
CA LEU A 70 13.93 -13.59 18.28
C LEU A 70 13.78 -14.25 19.66
N THR A 71 14.64 -13.88 20.59
CA THR A 71 14.56 -14.26 22.01
C THR A 71 14.18 -13.06 22.87
N ARG A 72 14.01 -13.26 24.18
CA ARG A 72 13.76 -12.15 25.12
C ARG A 72 15.00 -11.30 25.40
N ASP A 73 16.18 -11.73 24.97
CA ASP A 73 17.45 -11.03 25.20
C ASP A 73 17.71 -9.92 24.19
N VAL A 74 16.90 -9.85 23.14
CA VAL A 74 16.95 -8.76 22.16
C VAL A 74 16.56 -7.43 22.81
N VAL A 75 17.07 -6.35 22.25
CA VAL A 75 16.85 -5.00 22.73
C VAL A 75 16.13 -4.18 21.69
N LEU A 76 15.05 -3.53 22.09
CA LEU A 76 14.25 -2.62 21.29
C LEU A 76 14.88 -1.23 21.32
N TYR A 77 15.17 -0.71 20.12
CA TYR A 77 15.81 0.57 19.88
C TYR A 77 14.88 1.48 19.06
N PRO A 78 14.15 2.40 19.70
CA PRO A 78 13.33 3.38 18.99
C PRO A 78 14.22 4.35 18.20
N THR A 79 13.92 4.50 16.91
CA THR A 79 14.75 5.30 15.99
C THR A 79 14.36 6.79 16.02
N GLY A 80 13.20 7.14 16.57
CA GLY A 80 12.65 8.49 16.50
C GLY A 80 12.12 8.89 15.10
N ARG A 81 12.10 7.97 14.14
CA ARG A 81 11.70 8.20 12.74
C ARG A 81 10.51 7.32 12.37
N ALA A 82 9.66 7.81 11.50
CA ALA A 82 8.64 6.99 10.85
C ALA A 82 9.29 6.05 9.83
N LEU A 83 8.55 5.02 9.40
CA LEU A 83 9.00 4.17 8.30
C LEU A 83 9.14 4.99 7.02
N SER A 84 10.32 4.93 6.42
CA SER A 84 10.69 5.60 5.19
C SER A 84 11.24 4.60 4.17
N ALA A 85 11.17 4.97 2.90
CA ALA A 85 11.74 4.21 1.80
C ALA A 85 12.47 5.14 0.83
N TRP A 86 13.49 4.60 0.16
CA TRP A 86 14.16 5.28 -0.94
C TRP A 86 13.30 5.14 -2.20
N VAL A 87 12.76 6.27 -2.66
CA VAL A 87 11.92 6.36 -3.87
C VAL A 87 12.60 7.26 -4.88
N GLY A 88 12.38 7.02 -6.16
CA GLY A 88 13.15 7.71 -7.19
C GLY A 88 13.03 7.09 -8.57
N TYR A 89 13.75 7.64 -9.54
CA TYR A 89 13.91 6.97 -10.84
C TYR A 89 14.63 5.61 -10.70
N SER A 90 15.37 5.37 -9.60
CA SER A 90 16.05 4.10 -9.32
C SER A 90 15.12 2.90 -9.15
N VAL A 91 13.83 3.13 -8.86
CA VAL A 91 12.84 2.06 -8.64
C VAL A 91 11.99 1.75 -9.88
N LEU A 92 12.16 2.51 -10.96
CA LEU A 92 11.54 2.19 -12.25
C LEU A 92 12.01 0.82 -12.75
N GLY A 93 11.07 0.05 -13.31
CA GLY A 93 11.31 -1.31 -13.76
C GLY A 93 11.70 -2.28 -12.64
N ALA A 94 11.21 -2.07 -11.41
CA ALA A 94 11.59 -2.88 -10.26
C ALA A 94 10.40 -3.42 -9.45
N VAL A 95 10.67 -4.49 -8.71
CA VAL A 95 9.77 -5.06 -7.70
C VAL A 95 10.32 -4.74 -6.32
N LEU A 96 9.49 -4.12 -5.49
CA LEU A 96 9.79 -3.71 -4.12
C LEU A 96 9.05 -4.58 -3.11
N ASP A 97 9.74 -4.93 -2.04
CA ASP A 97 9.10 -5.43 -0.82
C ASP A 97 8.49 -4.27 0.00
N PRO A 98 7.74 -4.56 1.08
CA PRO A 98 7.07 -3.53 1.89
C PRO A 98 8.00 -2.57 2.62
N THR A 99 9.30 -2.85 2.66
CA THR A 99 10.33 -2.00 3.27
C THR A 99 10.98 -1.07 2.25
N GLY A 100 10.61 -1.17 0.97
CA GLY A 100 11.22 -0.42 -0.13
C GLY A 100 12.49 -1.05 -0.68
N LYS A 101 12.83 -2.28 -0.27
CA LYS A 101 13.97 -2.99 -0.83
C LYS A 101 13.59 -3.56 -2.19
N ILE A 102 14.45 -3.33 -3.18
CA ILE A 102 14.32 -3.95 -4.50
C ILE A 102 14.68 -5.43 -4.39
N VAL A 103 13.72 -6.30 -4.73
CA VAL A 103 13.92 -7.76 -4.74
C VAL A 103 14.13 -8.31 -6.15
N GLU A 104 13.64 -7.60 -7.16
CA GLU A 104 13.78 -7.98 -8.57
C GLU A 104 13.79 -6.74 -9.46
N ARG A 105 14.36 -6.86 -10.66
CA ARG A 105 14.32 -5.84 -11.71
C ARG A 105 13.90 -6.45 -13.05
N PHE A 106 13.08 -5.72 -13.79
CA PHE A 106 12.70 -5.98 -15.17
C PHE A 106 13.70 -5.39 -16.17
N THR A 107 14.55 -4.47 -15.72
CA THR A 107 15.53 -3.74 -16.51
C THR A 107 16.92 -3.77 -15.89
N THR A 108 17.95 -3.61 -16.70
CA THR A 108 19.36 -3.54 -16.26
C THR A 108 19.83 -2.11 -16.01
N GLU A 109 19.25 -1.12 -16.69
CA GLU A 109 19.61 0.29 -16.53
C GLU A 109 18.91 0.88 -15.30
N VAL A 110 19.69 1.60 -14.47
CA VAL A 110 19.22 2.19 -13.23
C VAL A 110 19.65 3.65 -13.17
N ALA A 111 18.68 4.55 -13.12
CA ALA A 111 18.96 5.94 -12.79
C ALA A 111 19.32 6.03 -11.29
N PRO A 112 20.45 6.66 -10.91
CA PRO A 112 20.91 6.71 -9.52
C PRO A 112 20.16 7.75 -8.67
N ILE A 113 19.02 8.27 -9.14
CA ILE A 113 18.26 9.33 -8.49
C ILE A 113 17.25 8.68 -7.54
N SER A 114 17.47 8.88 -6.25
CA SER A 114 16.53 8.52 -5.20
C SER A 114 16.61 9.48 -4.02
N GLU A 115 15.48 9.62 -3.33
CA GLU A 115 15.37 10.34 -2.08
C GLU A 115 14.60 9.52 -1.07
N GLU A 116 14.87 9.76 0.21
CA GLU A 116 14.16 9.10 1.30
C GLU A 116 12.82 9.82 1.56
N ARG A 117 11.69 9.09 1.44
CA ARG A 117 10.36 9.59 1.79
C ARG A 117 9.70 8.75 2.87
N VAL A 118 8.97 9.41 3.77
CA VAL A 118 8.09 8.76 4.74
C VAL A 118 6.88 8.18 3.99
N ILE A 119 6.50 6.93 4.30
CA ILE A 119 5.44 6.26 3.53
C ILE A 119 4.02 6.55 4.03
N ASP A 120 3.86 6.85 5.34
CA ASP A 120 2.59 7.27 5.93
C ASP A 120 2.55 8.78 6.10
N VAL A 121 1.96 9.47 5.12
CA VAL A 121 1.81 10.92 5.09
C VAL A 121 0.36 11.30 4.89
N ALA A 122 0.01 12.52 5.28
CA ALA A 122 -1.33 13.05 5.06
C ALA A 122 -1.59 13.29 3.55
N PRO A 123 -2.85 13.19 3.09
CA PRO A 123 -3.23 13.59 1.73
C PRO A 123 -2.84 15.03 1.39
N PRO A 124 -2.65 15.36 0.10
CA PRO A 124 -2.40 16.73 -0.34
C PRO A 124 -3.51 17.69 0.14
N PRO A 125 -3.16 18.92 0.58
CA PRO A 125 -4.13 19.92 0.99
C PRO A 125 -5.00 20.36 -0.19
N TYR A 126 -6.20 20.86 0.08
CA TYR A 126 -7.13 21.28 -0.99
C TYR A 126 -6.50 22.33 -1.93
N ALA A 127 -5.68 23.23 -1.38
CA ALA A 127 -5.07 24.34 -2.13
C ALA A 127 -4.05 23.89 -3.19
N SER A 128 -3.51 22.67 -3.09
CA SER A 128 -2.61 22.11 -4.10
C SER A 128 -3.33 21.26 -5.15
N ARG A 129 -4.65 21.02 -5.01
CA ARG A 129 -5.41 20.18 -5.92
C ARG A 129 -5.86 20.95 -7.15
N VAL A 130 -5.93 20.24 -8.27
CA VAL A 130 -6.49 20.72 -9.54
C VAL A 130 -7.72 19.87 -9.88
N GLY A 131 -8.73 20.49 -10.49
CA GLY A 131 -9.93 19.79 -10.95
C GLY A 131 -9.62 18.78 -12.06
N VAL A 132 -10.46 17.76 -12.18
CA VAL A 132 -10.36 16.77 -13.25
C VAL A 132 -11.01 17.34 -14.51
N HIS A 133 -10.19 17.77 -15.47
CA HIS A 133 -10.64 18.43 -16.71
C HIS A 133 -10.26 17.68 -17.99
N GLU A 134 -9.28 16.78 -17.91
CA GLU A 134 -8.77 16.03 -19.07
C GLU A 134 -9.17 14.55 -18.98
N PRO A 135 -9.64 13.93 -20.07
CA PRO A 135 -9.90 12.50 -20.09
C PRO A 135 -8.58 11.72 -20.07
N LEU A 136 -8.55 10.65 -19.28
CA LEU A 136 -7.53 9.60 -19.37
C LEU A 136 -7.96 8.60 -20.44
N ILE A 137 -7.25 8.55 -21.56
CA ILE A 137 -7.48 7.55 -22.59
C ILE A 137 -6.95 6.20 -22.10
N THR A 138 -7.87 5.27 -21.79
CA THR A 138 -7.53 3.97 -21.22
C THR A 138 -7.30 2.89 -22.28
N GLY A 139 -7.82 3.09 -23.49
CA GLY A 139 -7.81 2.11 -24.58
C GLY A 139 -8.78 0.95 -24.38
N VAL A 140 -9.63 1.01 -23.35
CA VAL A 140 -10.73 0.07 -23.13
C VAL A 140 -12.02 0.75 -23.57
N ARG A 141 -12.58 0.38 -24.73
CA ARG A 141 -13.74 1.06 -25.34
C ARG A 141 -14.92 1.28 -24.39
N ALA A 142 -15.21 0.31 -23.54
CA ALA A 142 -16.32 0.42 -22.59
C ALA A 142 -16.05 1.52 -21.53
N ILE A 143 -14.80 1.70 -21.11
CA ILE A 143 -14.40 2.77 -20.19
C ILE A 143 -14.39 4.08 -20.95
N ASP A 144 -13.64 4.18 -22.05
CA ASP A 144 -13.47 5.45 -22.76
C ASP A 144 -14.80 6.00 -23.32
N GLY A 145 -15.70 5.13 -23.78
CA GLY A 145 -16.95 5.52 -24.43
C GLY A 145 -18.16 5.67 -23.49
N LEU A 146 -18.23 4.95 -22.38
CA LEU A 146 -19.41 4.94 -21.49
C LEU A 146 -19.11 5.41 -20.07
N LEU A 147 -17.89 5.20 -19.58
CA LEU A 147 -17.48 5.44 -18.18
C LEU A 147 -16.14 6.20 -18.17
N THR A 148 -16.05 7.27 -18.96
CA THR A 148 -14.80 7.97 -19.24
C THR A 148 -14.12 8.38 -17.93
N CYS A 149 -12.87 7.94 -17.77
CA CYS A 149 -12.05 8.29 -16.61
C CYS A 149 -11.27 9.57 -16.91
N GLY A 150 -11.02 10.40 -15.90
CA GLY A 150 -10.22 11.61 -16.02
C GLY A 150 -8.82 11.49 -15.40
N VAL A 151 -7.92 12.36 -15.84
CA VAL A 151 -6.56 12.48 -15.28
C VAL A 151 -6.65 12.97 -13.83
N GLY A 152 -6.09 12.20 -12.89
CA GLY A 152 -6.17 12.48 -11.45
C GLY A 152 -7.41 11.90 -10.75
N GLN A 153 -8.29 11.18 -11.46
CA GLN A 153 -9.48 10.58 -10.87
C GLN A 153 -9.17 9.31 -10.07
N ARG A 154 -10.01 9.00 -9.06
CA ARG A 154 -9.90 7.78 -8.24
C ARG A 154 -11.09 6.88 -8.52
N MET A 155 -10.83 5.74 -9.15
CA MET A 155 -11.83 4.80 -9.63
C MET A 155 -11.74 3.48 -8.86
N GLY A 156 -12.89 2.93 -8.48
CA GLY A 156 -12.97 1.58 -7.93
C GLY A 156 -13.17 0.52 -9.02
N ILE A 157 -12.57 -0.66 -8.88
CA ILE A 157 -12.85 -1.83 -9.71
C ILE A 157 -13.44 -2.90 -8.80
N PHE A 158 -14.78 -3.00 -8.82
CA PHE A 158 -15.55 -3.91 -7.98
C PHE A 158 -15.76 -5.21 -8.73
N ALA A 159 -15.23 -6.31 -8.19
CA ALA A 159 -15.26 -7.59 -8.86
C ALA A 159 -15.33 -8.74 -7.87
N SER A 160 -16.10 -9.77 -8.21
CA SER A 160 -15.97 -11.07 -7.57
C SER A 160 -14.71 -11.80 -8.08
N ALA A 161 -14.22 -12.77 -7.33
CA ALA A 161 -13.12 -13.63 -7.78
C ALA A 161 -13.45 -14.28 -9.15
N GLY A 162 -12.47 -14.28 -10.06
CA GLY A 162 -12.58 -14.87 -11.39
C GLY A 162 -13.29 -14.00 -12.44
N CYS A 163 -13.71 -12.77 -12.14
CA CYS A 163 -14.46 -11.92 -13.07
C CYS A 163 -13.59 -11.06 -14.01
N GLY A 164 -12.30 -11.40 -14.18
CA GLY A 164 -11.39 -10.69 -15.10
C GLY A 164 -10.69 -9.45 -14.53
N LYS A 165 -10.67 -9.25 -13.21
CA LYS A 165 -9.97 -8.14 -12.51
C LYS A 165 -8.53 -7.94 -13.03
N THR A 166 -7.72 -8.99 -12.95
CA THR A 166 -6.30 -8.96 -13.36
C THR A 166 -6.14 -8.70 -14.86
N MET A 167 -7.05 -9.24 -15.68
CA MET A 167 -7.04 -9.01 -17.12
C MET A 167 -7.35 -7.55 -17.46
N LEU A 168 -8.34 -6.93 -16.80
CA LEU A 168 -8.64 -5.52 -16.96
C LEU A 168 -7.44 -4.65 -16.54
N MET A 169 -6.82 -4.94 -15.39
CA MET A 169 -5.62 -4.22 -14.95
C MET A 169 -4.49 -4.30 -15.98
N HIS A 170 -4.24 -5.49 -16.52
CA HIS A 170 -3.26 -5.67 -17.59
C HIS A 170 -3.58 -4.84 -18.82
N MET A 171 -4.84 -4.86 -19.30
CA MET A 171 -5.27 -4.03 -20.44
C MET A 171 -5.05 -2.54 -20.16
N LEU A 172 -5.40 -2.06 -18.97
CA LEU A 172 -5.19 -0.68 -18.58
C LEU A 172 -3.70 -0.32 -18.57
N ILE A 173 -2.82 -1.20 -18.05
CA ILE A 173 -1.38 -0.99 -18.10
C ILE A 173 -0.89 -0.92 -19.54
N GLU A 174 -1.25 -1.89 -20.39
CA GLU A 174 -0.79 -1.97 -21.78
C GLU A 174 -1.28 -0.82 -22.65
N GLN A 175 -2.49 -0.30 -22.42
CA GLN A 175 -3.13 0.64 -23.35
C GLN A 175 -3.17 2.08 -22.85
N THR A 176 -3.24 2.32 -21.54
CA THR A 176 -3.34 3.69 -21.01
C THR A 176 -2.07 4.50 -21.31
N GLU A 177 -2.23 5.75 -21.70
CA GLU A 177 -1.10 6.67 -21.86
C GLU A 177 -0.72 7.30 -20.53
N ALA A 178 0.39 6.83 -19.94
CA ALA A 178 0.95 7.38 -18.71
C ALA A 178 2.48 7.34 -18.72
N ASP A 179 3.09 8.18 -17.89
CA ASP A 179 4.54 8.25 -17.74
C ASP A 179 5.06 7.11 -16.85
N VAL A 180 4.31 6.77 -15.80
CA VAL A 180 4.68 5.76 -14.80
C VAL A 180 3.45 4.96 -14.37
N PHE A 181 3.63 3.66 -14.20
CA PHE A 181 2.65 2.75 -13.63
C PHE A 181 3.16 2.24 -12.29
N VAL A 182 2.37 2.42 -11.23
CA VAL A 182 2.70 1.90 -9.91
C VAL A 182 1.63 0.90 -9.51
N ILE A 183 2.02 -0.30 -9.12
CA ILE A 183 1.12 -1.40 -8.80
C ILE A 183 1.42 -1.87 -7.37
N GLY A 184 0.43 -1.83 -6.49
CA GLY A 184 0.49 -2.43 -5.15
C GLY A 184 -0.33 -3.71 -5.09
N LEU A 185 0.31 -4.87 -4.90
CA LEU A 185 -0.36 -6.16 -4.70
C LEU A 185 -0.37 -6.54 -3.22
N ILE A 186 -1.56 -6.47 -2.60
CA ILE A 186 -1.77 -6.51 -1.16
C ILE A 186 -2.55 -7.77 -0.79
N GLY A 187 -1.91 -8.66 -0.04
CA GLY A 187 -2.53 -9.86 0.52
C GLY A 187 -2.96 -10.92 -0.51
N GLU A 188 -2.49 -10.81 -1.76
CA GLU A 188 -2.70 -11.82 -2.80
C GLU A 188 -1.80 -13.05 -2.55
N ARG A 189 -2.07 -14.15 -3.27
CA ARG A 189 -1.27 -15.38 -3.14
C ARG A 189 0.06 -15.21 -3.87
N GLY A 190 1.11 -15.87 -3.39
CA GLY A 190 2.44 -15.81 -4.02
C GLY A 190 2.44 -16.11 -5.53
N ARG A 191 1.68 -17.14 -5.94
CA ARG A 191 1.53 -17.48 -7.37
C ARG A 191 0.91 -16.36 -8.21
N GLU A 192 -0.05 -15.62 -7.65
CA GLU A 192 -0.75 -14.54 -8.35
C GLU A 192 0.19 -13.35 -8.53
N VAL A 193 1.05 -13.09 -7.54
CA VAL A 193 2.12 -12.09 -7.67
C VAL A 193 3.15 -12.52 -8.72
N THR A 194 3.56 -13.80 -8.75
CA THR A 194 4.49 -14.32 -9.77
C THR A 194 3.91 -14.19 -11.18
N GLU A 195 2.65 -14.59 -11.38
CA GLU A 195 1.96 -14.44 -12.67
C GLU A 195 1.89 -12.98 -13.11
N PHE A 196 1.63 -12.05 -12.18
CA PHE A 196 1.60 -10.62 -12.48
C PHE A 196 2.99 -10.05 -12.82
N VAL A 197 4.03 -10.52 -12.12
CA VAL A 197 5.43 -10.18 -12.40
C VAL A 197 5.82 -10.63 -13.81
N ASP A 198 5.47 -11.86 -14.19
CA ASP A 198 5.76 -12.39 -15.52
C ASP A 198 5.04 -11.60 -16.63
N MET A 199 3.79 -11.21 -16.36
CA MET A 199 3.03 -10.31 -17.24
C MET A 199 3.74 -8.96 -17.40
N LEU A 200 4.15 -8.32 -16.29
CA LEU A 200 4.88 -7.05 -16.36
C LEU A 200 6.22 -7.19 -17.08
N ARG A 201 6.92 -8.33 -16.91
CA ARG A 201 8.20 -8.58 -17.59
C ARG A 201 8.03 -8.70 -19.11
N ALA A 202 6.90 -9.22 -19.56
CA ALA A 202 6.55 -9.32 -20.98
C ALA A 202 6.01 -8.01 -21.59
N SER A 203 5.57 -7.07 -20.74
CA SER A 203 5.05 -5.77 -21.17
C SER A 203 6.10 -4.92 -21.89
N HIS A 204 5.67 -4.24 -22.94
CA HIS A 204 6.47 -3.20 -23.61
C HIS A 204 6.67 -1.94 -22.74
N LYS A 205 5.90 -1.81 -21.64
CA LYS A 205 5.97 -0.70 -20.68
C LYS A 205 6.71 -1.05 -19.39
N LYS A 206 7.34 -2.23 -19.30
CA LYS A 206 8.00 -2.72 -18.07
C LYS A 206 8.95 -1.72 -17.42
N GLU A 207 9.64 -0.89 -18.22
CA GLU A 207 10.60 0.11 -17.73
C GLU A 207 9.91 1.28 -17.00
N LYS A 208 8.62 1.48 -17.24
CA LYS A 208 7.77 2.49 -16.59
C LYS A 208 7.03 1.92 -15.37
N CYS A 209 7.15 0.63 -15.10
CA CYS A 209 6.38 -0.05 -14.06
C CYS A 209 7.17 -0.17 -12.76
N VAL A 210 6.50 0.06 -11.64
CA VAL A 210 6.98 -0.24 -10.29
C VAL A 210 5.97 -1.13 -9.61
N LEU A 211 6.38 -2.32 -9.20
CA LEU A 211 5.53 -3.24 -8.45
C LEU A 211 5.94 -3.21 -6.97
N VAL A 212 4.99 -3.02 -6.07
CA VAL A 212 5.16 -3.19 -4.63
C VAL A 212 4.25 -4.34 -4.20
N PHE A 213 4.77 -5.31 -3.45
CA PHE A 213 3.95 -6.45 -3.03
C PHE A 213 4.10 -6.77 -1.55
N ALA A 214 3.02 -7.31 -0.98
CA ALA A 214 3.00 -8.00 0.31
C ALA A 214 2.00 -9.15 0.19
N THR A 215 2.47 -10.39 0.06
CA THR A 215 1.59 -11.55 -0.08
C THR A 215 0.84 -11.87 1.22
N SER A 216 -0.14 -12.78 1.16
CA SER A 216 -1.00 -13.13 2.30
C SER A 216 -0.27 -13.63 3.56
N ASP A 217 0.96 -14.14 3.41
CA ASP A 217 1.83 -14.64 4.47
C ASP A 217 2.67 -13.54 5.17
N PHE A 218 2.70 -12.32 4.62
CA PHE A 218 3.32 -11.18 5.28
C PHE A 218 2.50 -10.75 6.51
N PRO A 219 3.13 -10.20 7.57
CA PRO A 219 2.43 -9.52 8.67
C PRO A 219 1.44 -8.47 8.18
N SER A 220 0.38 -8.25 8.95
CA SER A 220 -0.64 -7.25 8.60
C SER A 220 -0.06 -5.83 8.47
N VAL A 221 0.94 -5.47 9.28
CA VAL A 221 1.62 -4.18 9.17
C VAL A 221 2.35 -4.02 7.84
N ASP A 222 2.98 -5.08 7.34
CA ASP A 222 3.69 -5.06 6.05
C ASP A 222 2.72 -4.94 4.88
N ARG A 223 1.55 -5.58 4.96
CA ARG A 223 0.48 -5.39 3.97
C ARG A 223 -0.04 -3.95 3.95
N CYS A 224 -0.16 -3.30 5.12
CA CYS A 224 -0.47 -1.87 5.19
C CYS A 224 0.64 -1.00 4.58
N ASN A 225 1.90 -1.29 4.94
CA ASN A 225 3.07 -0.56 4.47
C ASN A 225 3.25 -0.68 2.95
N ALA A 226 2.96 -1.82 2.34
CA ALA A 226 3.04 -1.99 0.89
C ALA A 226 2.07 -1.07 0.13
N ALA A 227 0.84 -0.90 0.62
CA ALA A 227 -0.14 0.00 0.00
C ALA A 227 0.29 1.49 0.14
N GLN A 228 0.81 1.85 1.33
CA GLN A 228 1.36 3.18 1.60
C GLN A 228 2.60 3.46 0.75
N LEU A 229 3.51 2.49 0.61
CA LEU A 229 4.72 2.61 -0.19
C LEU A 229 4.39 2.76 -1.68
N ALA A 230 3.50 1.94 -2.24
CA ALA A 230 3.03 2.09 -3.62
C ALA A 230 2.49 3.50 -3.88
N THR A 231 1.67 4.01 -2.95
CA THR A 231 1.12 5.37 -3.05
C THR A 231 2.22 6.43 -2.95
N THR A 232 3.21 6.24 -2.09
CA THR A 232 4.37 7.14 -1.93
C THR A 232 5.26 7.19 -3.17
N VAL A 233 5.46 6.04 -3.83
CA VAL A 233 6.16 5.98 -5.12
C VAL A 233 5.38 6.77 -6.18
N ALA A 234 4.05 6.62 -6.23
CA ALA A 234 3.23 7.39 -7.16
C ALA A 234 3.29 8.91 -6.89
N GLU A 235 3.27 9.32 -5.62
CA GLU A 235 3.46 10.71 -5.21
C GLU A 235 4.81 11.27 -5.61
N TYR A 236 5.89 10.49 -5.47
CA TYR A 236 7.20 10.93 -5.94
C TYR A 236 7.14 11.33 -7.42
N PHE A 237 6.60 10.48 -8.29
CA PHE A 237 6.54 10.79 -9.72
C PHE A 237 5.56 11.92 -10.04
N ARG A 238 4.42 12.00 -9.35
CA ARG A 238 3.50 13.15 -9.47
C ARG A 238 4.23 14.47 -9.19
N ASP A 239 4.99 14.52 -8.11
CA ASP A 239 5.72 15.72 -7.70
C ASP A 239 6.91 16.02 -8.65
N GLN A 240 7.33 15.06 -9.48
CA GLN A 240 8.25 15.27 -10.61
C GLN A 240 7.52 15.67 -11.92
N GLY A 241 6.25 16.03 -11.81
CA GLY A 241 5.40 16.45 -12.92
C GLY A 241 4.97 15.34 -13.87
N LYS A 242 4.89 14.10 -13.38
CA LYS A 242 4.48 12.94 -14.18
C LYS A 242 2.99 12.66 -14.08
N ARG A 243 2.43 12.10 -15.15
CA ARG A 243 1.12 11.44 -15.16
C ARG A 243 1.30 9.99 -14.73
N VAL A 244 0.86 9.67 -13.52
CA VAL A 244 1.02 8.35 -12.90
C VAL A 244 -0.32 7.63 -12.90
N VAL A 245 -0.31 6.34 -13.24
CA VAL A 245 -1.43 5.43 -13.00
C VAL A 245 -1.08 4.52 -11.82
N LEU A 246 -1.87 4.58 -10.76
CA LEU A 246 -1.71 3.78 -9.55
C LEU A 246 -2.75 2.68 -9.51
N PHE A 247 -2.33 1.44 -9.32
CA PHE A 247 -3.20 0.32 -8.99
C PHE A 247 -2.95 -0.12 -7.56
N ILE A 248 -4.01 -0.30 -6.77
CA ILE A 248 -3.93 -1.01 -5.49
C ILE A 248 -4.89 -2.20 -5.53
N ASP A 249 -4.32 -3.40 -5.53
CA ASP A 249 -5.03 -4.66 -5.58
C ASP A 249 -4.75 -5.51 -4.33
N SER A 250 -5.61 -5.54 -3.30
CA SER A 250 -6.92 -4.90 -3.22
C SER A 250 -7.14 -4.10 -1.96
N MET A 251 -8.07 -3.14 -2.03
CA MET A 251 -8.51 -2.37 -0.87
C MET A 251 -9.21 -3.24 0.17
N THR A 252 -9.89 -4.31 -0.25
CA THR A 252 -10.47 -5.30 0.69
C THR A 252 -9.39 -5.96 1.54
N ARG A 253 -8.25 -6.32 0.95
CA ARG A 253 -7.11 -6.93 1.66
C ARG A 253 -6.38 -5.91 2.53
N TYR A 254 -6.24 -4.67 2.08
CA TYR A 254 -5.71 -3.56 2.88
C TYR A 254 -6.58 -3.29 4.11
N ALA A 255 -7.90 -3.18 3.96
CA ALA A 255 -8.82 -2.95 5.08
C ALA A 255 -8.77 -4.09 6.12
N ARG A 256 -8.70 -5.35 5.66
CA ARG A 256 -8.51 -6.50 6.56
C ARG A 256 -7.16 -6.41 7.31
N ALA A 257 -6.10 -5.96 6.65
CA ALA A 257 -4.82 -5.75 7.29
C ALA A 257 -4.88 -4.63 8.35
N LEU A 258 -5.52 -3.49 8.05
CA LEU A 258 -5.77 -2.42 9.01
C LEU A 258 -6.55 -2.92 10.23
N ARG A 259 -7.60 -3.71 10.01
CA ARG A 259 -8.38 -4.34 11.08
C ARG A 259 -7.51 -5.18 12.00
N ASP A 260 -6.69 -6.05 11.42
CA ASP A 260 -5.85 -6.95 12.21
C ASP A 260 -4.79 -6.17 13.02
N VAL A 261 -4.23 -5.08 12.46
CA VAL A 261 -3.32 -4.17 13.18
C VAL A 261 -4.04 -3.44 14.33
N ALA A 262 -5.24 -2.92 14.09
CA ALA A 262 -6.05 -2.23 15.09
C ALA A 262 -6.44 -3.16 16.26
N LEU A 263 -6.88 -4.39 15.95
CA LEU A 263 -7.20 -5.40 16.95
C LEU A 263 -5.96 -5.80 17.77
N ALA A 264 -4.80 -5.99 17.11
CA ALA A 264 -3.54 -6.27 17.80
C ALA A 264 -3.11 -5.12 18.72
N SER A 265 -3.45 -3.88 18.37
CA SER A 265 -3.18 -2.69 19.17
C SER A 265 -4.11 -2.54 20.38
N GLY A 266 -5.15 -3.39 20.47
CA GLY A 266 -6.09 -3.45 21.59
C GLY A 266 -7.43 -2.76 21.33
N GLU A 267 -7.70 -2.35 20.10
CA GLU A 267 -9.02 -1.81 19.74
C GLU A 267 -10.10 -2.90 19.77
N ARG A 268 -11.35 -2.48 20.03
CA ARG A 268 -12.49 -3.38 20.02
C ARG A 268 -13.16 -3.38 18.64
N PRO A 269 -13.61 -4.55 18.16
CA PRO A 269 -14.38 -4.61 16.93
C PRO A 269 -15.71 -3.86 17.08
N ALA A 270 -16.11 -3.15 16.03
CA ALA A 270 -17.40 -2.49 15.93
C ALA A 270 -18.23 -3.09 14.78
N ARG A 271 -18.34 -2.40 13.64
CA ARG A 271 -19.19 -2.81 12.51
C ARG A 271 -18.61 -4.01 11.77
N ARG A 272 -19.33 -5.14 11.75
CA ARG A 272 -18.92 -6.41 11.11
C ARG A 272 -17.48 -6.83 11.43
N GLY A 273 -17.04 -6.59 12.67
CA GLY A 273 -15.70 -6.99 13.13
C GLY A 273 -14.59 -5.97 12.84
N TYR A 274 -14.88 -4.84 12.19
CA TYR A 274 -13.90 -3.76 11.99
C TYR A 274 -13.93 -2.75 13.15
N PRO A 275 -12.78 -2.43 13.76
CA PRO A 275 -12.65 -1.27 14.63
C PRO A 275 -12.99 0.04 13.91
N ALA A 276 -13.42 1.06 14.66
CA ALA A 276 -13.78 2.37 14.09
C ALA A 276 -12.61 3.02 13.34
N SER A 277 -11.38 2.86 13.86
CA SER A 277 -10.17 3.42 13.26
C SER A 277 -9.91 2.93 11.84
N VAL A 278 -10.41 1.75 11.43
CA VAL A 278 -10.23 1.27 10.06
C VAL A 278 -10.94 2.19 9.07
N PHE A 279 -12.16 2.62 9.40
CA PHE A 279 -12.94 3.54 8.58
C PHE A 279 -12.28 4.92 8.53
N ASP A 280 -11.75 5.41 9.67
CA ASP A 280 -11.03 6.68 9.74
C ASP A 280 -9.71 6.68 8.95
N ASN A 281 -9.05 5.52 8.82
CA ASN A 281 -7.78 5.39 8.12
C ASN A 281 -7.94 5.16 6.60
N LEU A 282 -9.10 4.69 6.12
CA LEU A 282 -9.33 4.49 4.68
C LEU A 282 -9.13 5.78 3.86
N PRO A 283 -9.76 6.92 4.22
CA PRO A 283 -9.54 8.19 3.53
C PRO A 283 -8.07 8.61 3.51
N ARG A 284 -7.29 8.31 4.56
CA ARG A 284 -5.86 8.69 4.62
C ARG A 284 -5.03 8.08 3.49
N LEU A 285 -5.43 6.93 2.96
CA LEU A 285 -4.80 6.34 1.77
C LEU A 285 -5.53 6.77 0.48
N LEU A 286 -6.86 6.68 0.45
CA LEU A 286 -7.67 6.91 -0.75
C LEU A 286 -7.68 8.37 -1.24
N GLU A 287 -7.43 9.33 -0.36
CA GLU A 287 -7.36 10.76 -0.70
C GLU A 287 -5.97 11.21 -1.18
N ARG A 288 -4.94 10.36 -1.11
CA ARG A 288 -3.57 10.73 -1.51
C ARG A 288 -3.40 10.94 -3.02
N PRO A 289 -4.00 10.12 -3.90
CA PRO A 289 -4.04 10.40 -5.33
C PRO A 289 -4.87 11.63 -5.69
N GLY A 290 -4.67 12.12 -6.91
CA GLY A 290 -5.27 13.36 -7.41
C GLY A 290 -4.36 14.10 -8.38
N ALA A 291 -4.94 15.05 -9.10
CA ALA A 291 -4.20 16.04 -9.87
C ALA A 291 -3.74 17.21 -8.99
N THR A 292 -2.54 17.70 -9.26
CA THR A 292 -1.91 18.86 -8.60
C THR A 292 -1.36 19.80 -9.66
N GLY A 293 -0.80 20.95 -9.25
CA GLY A 293 -0.17 21.89 -10.18
C GLY A 293 1.04 21.31 -10.94
N ASP A 294 1.70 20.30 -10.38
CA ASP A 294 2.92 19.73 -10.96
C ASP A 294 2.61 18.52 -11.84
N GLY A 295 1.81 17.57 -11.33
CA GLY A 295 1.48 16.32 -12.03
C GLY A 295 0.21 15.66 -11.47
N SER A 296 -0.05 14.41 -11.85
CA SER A 296 -1.28 13.71 -11.49
C SER A 296 -1.08 12.25 -11.13
N ILE A 297 -1.92 11.74 -10.21
CA ILE A 297 -2.08 10.31 -9.96
C ILE A 297 -3.53 9.93 -10.27
N THR A 298 -3.77 9.18 -11.33
CA THR A 298 -5.05 8.51 -11.57
C THR A 298 -5.00 7.14 -10.90
N ALA A 299 -5.93 6.84 -10.00
CA ALA A 299 -5.87 5.64 -9.19
C ALA A 299 -7.01 4.67 -9.50
N PHE A 300 -6.68 3.38 -9.59
CA PHE A 300 -7.61 2.26 -9.70
C PHE A 300 -7.47 1.37 -8.46
N TYR A 301 -8.53 1.33 -7.66
CA TYR A 301 -8.61 0.57 -6.42
C TYR A 301 -9.49 -0.64 -6.63
N THR A 302 -8.92 -1.85 -6.58
CA THR A 302 -9.76 -3.04 -6.70
C THR A 302 -10.44 -3.33 -5.36
N VAL A 303 -11.69 -3.77 -5.44
CA VAL A 303 -12.51 -4.18 -4.30
C VAL A 303 -13.05 -5.57 -4.59
N LEU A 304 -12.66 -6.53 -3.76
CA LEU A 304 -13.16 -7.90 -3.84
C LEU A 304 -14.52 -7.97 -3.17
N LEU A 305 -15.55 -8.31 -3.95
CA LEU A 305 -16.89 -8.53 -3.46
C LEU A 305 -17.05 -9.97 -2.97
N GLU A 306 -17.56 -10.14 -1.74
CA GLU A 306 -17.86 -11.46 -1.18
C GLU A 306 -19.15 -12.05 -1.76
N SER A 307 -20.14 -11.20 -2.01
CA SER A 307 -21.43 -11.52 -2.63
C SER A 307 -21.89 -10.34 -3.49
N GLU A 308 -22.53 -10.60 -4.64
CA GLU A 308 -23.18 -9.56 -5.44
C GLU A 308 -24.55 -9.15 -4.86
N GLU A 309 -25.14 -9.98 -3.99
CA GLU A 309 -26.50 -9.79 -3.44
C GLU A 309 -26.49 -9.17 -2.04
N GLU A 310 -25.39 -9.32 -1.28
CA GLU A 310 -25.27 -8.78 0.07
C GLU A 310 -24.44 -7.51 0.08
N ALA A 311 -24.94 -6.47 0.77
CA ALA A 311 -24.16 -5.26 1.01
C ALA A 311 -22.91 -5.59 1.82
N ASP A 312 -21.73 -5.21 1.31
CA ASP A 312 -20.47 -5.20 2.04
C ASP A 312 -20.17 -3.77 2.52
N PRO A 313 -20.27 -3.48 3.83
CA PRO A 313 -20.01 -2.15 4.38
C PRO A 313 -18.63 -1.59 4.04
N MET A 314 -17.64 -2.47 3.86
CA MET A 314 -16.30 -2.02 3.46
C MET A 314 -16.29 -1.58 2.00
N ALA A 315 -16.94 -2.35 1.13
CA ALA A 315 -17.10 -1.98 -0.27
C ALA A 315 -17.92 -0.69 -0.41
N ASP A 316 -18.98 -0.51 0.39
CA ASP A 316 -19.80 0.70 0.41
C ASP A 316 -19.02 1.93 0.91
N GLU A 317 -18.22 1.78 1.95
CA GLU A 317 -17.36 2.87 2.44
C GLU A 317 -16.30 3.25 1.41
N ILE A 318 -15.64 2.28 0.79
CA ILE A 318 -14.66 2.57 -0.27
C ILE A 318 -15.37 3.26 -1.44
N ARG A 319 -16.57 2.79 -1.82
CA ARG A 319 -17.37 3.39 -2.90
C ARG A 319 -17.78 4.83 -2.57
N SER A 320 -18.05 5.18 -1.32
CA SER A 320 -18.47 6.52 -0.92
C SER A 320 -17.33 7.54 -0.93
N ILE A 321 -16.07 7.08 -0.84
CA ILE A 321 -14.87 7.92 -0.88
C ILE A 321 -14.37 8.15 -2.31
N LEU A 322 -14.57 7.19 -3.22
CA LEU A 322 -14.07 7.23 -4.59
C LEU A 322 -14.93 8.10 -5.52
N ASP A 323 -14.33 8.57 -6.61
CA ASP A 323 -14.99 9.45 -7.59
C ASP A 323 -15.91 8.69 -8.57
N GLY A 324 -15.79 7.36 -8.61
CA GLY A 324 -16.53 6.49 -9.51
C GLY A 324 -16.11 5.03 -9.39
N HIS A 325 -16.79 4.14 -10.11
CA HIS A 325 -16.49 2.71 -10.07
C HIS A 325 -16.87 1.97 -11.35
N LEU A 326 -16.12 0.89 -11.60
CA LEU A 326 -16.37 -0.12 -12.63
C LEU A 326 -16.82 -1.40 -11.93
N TYR A 327 -17.87 -2.04 -12.44
CA TYR A 327 -18.40 -3.29 -11.88
C TYR A 327 -18.18 -4.43 -12.87
N LEU A 328 -17.40 -5.45 -12.48
CA LEU A 328 -17.17 -6.64 -13.28
C LEU A 328 -18.18 -7.72 -12.89
N SER A 329 -19.25 -7.82 -13.68
CA SER A 329 -20.34 -8.76 -13.44
C SER A 329 -19.91 -10.21 -13.70
N ARG A 330 -20.16 -11.08 -12.72
CA ARG A 330 -19.97 -12.53 -12.89
C ARG A 330 -20.85 -13.10 -14.01
N LYS A 331 -22.06 -12.57 -14.21
CA LYS A 331 -22.98 -12.99 -15.28
C LYS A 331 -22.38 -12.75 -16.65
N LEU A 332 -21.81 -11.57 -16.89
CA LEU A 332 -21.15 -11.24 -18.16
C LEU A 332 -19.89 -12.08 -18.38
N ALA A 333 -19.06 -12.22 -17.34
CA ALA A 333 -17.87 -13.06 -17.41
C ALA A 333 -18.21 -14.53 -17.75
N GLY A 334 -19.27 -15.08 -17.15
CA GLY A 334 -19.76 -16.44 -17.43
C GLY A 334 -20.30 -16.63 -18.86
N GLN A 335 -20.70 -15.55 -19.53
CA GLN A 335 -21.12 -15.55 -20.93
C GLN A 335 -19.94 -15.38 -21.92
N GLY A 336 -18.71 -15.33 -21.41
CA GLY A 336 -17.51 -15.05 -22.21
C GLY A 336 -17.34 -13.57 -22.57
N ALA A 337 -18.20 -12.68 -22.06
CA ALA A 337 -18.05 -11.24 -22.22
C ALA A 337 -16.96 -10.74 -21.26
N LEU A 338 -15.73 -10.71 -21.76
CA LEU A 338 -14.59 -10.12 -21.09
C LEU A 338 -14.44 -8.65 -21.50
N PRO A 339 -13.80 -7.81 -20.67
CA PRO A 339 -13.39 -6.47 -21.09
C PRO A 339 -12.58 -6.60 -22.39
N GLY A 340 -13.06 -5.97 -23.46
CA GLY A 340 -12.41 -5.99 -24.76
C GLY A 340 -11.71 -4.67 -25.04
N TYR A 341 -10.61 -4.72 -25.81
CA TYR A 341 -10.18 -3.58 -26.61
C TYR A 341 -11.36 -3.10 -27.43
#